data_AF-A0A9P7N4T4-F1
#
_entry.id   AF-A0A9P7N4T4-F1
#
_cell.length_a   1.000
_cell.length_b   1.000
_cell.length_c   1.000
_cell.angle_alpha   90.00
_cell.angle_beta   90.00
_cell.angle_gamma   90.00
#
_symmetry.space_group_name_H-M   'P 1'
#
loop_
_entity.id
_entity.type
_entity.pdbx_description
1 polymer ?
#
loop_
_entity_poly.entity_id
_entity_poly.type
_entity_poly.pdbx_seq_one_letter_code
_entity_poly.pdbx_strand_id
1 'polypeptide(L)'
;MPLQSVLMSVSIDDMCGRHMLPVLRASHLLPLALLVLLLALYHRPARRHFRDDFPALNSPRWYESKIVKQLRFLSNGIEELAKARCLSKGNPFRLLTNSREIVVLPPSYADILVNEERLSFAKYFADEFDGDGKTPGLEPYTLIADPCKRVSKLVKKRLTRSLNWKEIIIHQGILDVIARMISRLFWDGDEVCRNERWLKIMKDWSVNSVIAAFLINMAPSFLRPVIRRFSSRVHQARDDYQAARAFIEPLIKARRASRDQARVKGQEPPVFNDIVDWIDSENEELSCDPVALQMVLNVAAVHTTAALVTNTLVFLASDPSTLTPLRQELATVLPNNGCQAGALNNLKLMDSAMKECLRLKPPGV
;
A
#
# COMPACT_ATOMS: atom_id res chain seq x y z
N MET A 1 -3.91 52.67 -74.84
CA MET A 1 -4.68 52.39 -76.08
C MET A 1 -4.00 51.25 -76.81
N PRO A 2 -4.76 50.27 -77.35
CA PRO A 2 -4.64 48.95 -76.73
C PRO A 2 -4.22 47.82 -77.68
N LEU A 3 -3.59 46.80 -77.10
CA LEU A 3 -3.42 45.48 -77.70
C LEU A 3 -4.57 44.58 -77.22
N GLN A 4 -5.39 44.09 -78.17
CA GLN A 4 -6.43 43.10 -77.94
C GLN A 4 -5.91 41.71 -78.29
N SER A 5 -6.15 40.71 -77.42
CA SER A 5 -6.09 39.31 -77.83
C SER A 5 -6.94 38.39 -76.95
N VAL A 6 -8.00 37.85 -77.55
CA VAL A 6 -8.71 36.61 -77.20
C VAL A 6 -9.58 36.57 -75.93
N LEU A 7 -10.86 36.30 -76.16
CA LEU A 7 -11.90 35.90 -75.20
C LEU A 7 -12.84 34.92 -75.92
N MET A 8 -13.55 34.05 -75.17
CA MET A 8 -14.48 33.00 -75.64
C MET A 8 -13.81 31.76 -76.31
N SER A 9 -14.28 30.51 -76.13
CA SER A 9 -15.56 30.01 -75.60
C SER A 9 -15.48 28.60 -74.97
N VAL A 10 -16.38 28.34 -74.00
CA VAL A 10 -17.20 27.10 -73.79
C VAL A 10 -16.59 25.71 -74.08
N SER A 11 -16.52 24.85 -73.05
CA SER A 11 -17.49 23.74 -72.88
C SER A 11 -17.45 23.07 -71.51
N ILE A 12 -18.60 22.56 -71.07
CA ILE A 12 -18.81 21.70 -69.90
C ILE A 12 -18.98 20.27 -70.44
N ASP A 13 -18.19 19.30 -69.95
CA ASP A 13 -18.59 17.88 -69.73
C ASP A 13 -17.41 16.93 -69.38
N ASP A 14 -16.14 17.32 -69.56
CA ASP A 14 -15.03 16.35 -69.64
C ASP A 14 -14.17 16.18 -68.36
N MET A 15 -14.79 16.06 -67.18
CA MET A 15 -14.08 15.75 -65.91
C MET A 15 -14.80 14.72 -65.01
N CYS A 16 -15.12 13.54 -65.55
CA CYS A 16 -15.48 12.37 -64.75
C CYS A 16 -14.51 11.20 -64.99
N GLY A 17 -13.49 11.05 -64.13
CA GLY A 17 -12.65 9.86 -64.18
C GLY A 17 -11.32 9.91 -63.42
N ARG A 18 -11.24 9.09 -62.36
CA ARG A 18 -10.01 8.50 -61.79
C ARG A 18 -8.98 9.46 -61.15
N HIS A 19 -9.05 9.57 -59.82
CA HIS A 19 -7.99 9.16 -58.86
C HIS A 19 -8.05 10.00 -57.56
N MET A 20 -8.42 9.37 -56.43
CA MET A 20 -7.81 9.55 -55.09
C MET A 20 -8.62 8.81 -54.01
N LEU A 21 -8.36 7.50 -53.84
CA LEU A 21 -8.64 6.76 -52.60
C LEU A 21 -7.60 5.64 -52.42
N PRO A 22 -6.51 5.86 -51.66
CA PRO A 22 -5.53 4.82 -51.41
C PRO A 22 -5.81 4.04 -50.11
N VAL A 23 -6.03 2.74 -50.28
CA VAL A 23 -5.40 1.68 -49.46
C VAL A 23 -5.66 1.69 -47.93
N LEU A 24 -6.84 1.22 -47.52
CA LEU A 24 -6.95 0.46 -46.27
C LEU A 24 -6.54 -1.00 -46.55
N ARG A 25 -5.23 -1.28 -46.45
CA ARG A 25 -4.69 -2.65 -46.57
C ARG A 25 -5.28 -3.55 -45.46
N ALA A 26 -5.64 -4.79 -45.82
CA ALA A 26 -6.18 -5.77 -44.86
C ALA A 26 -5.26 -6.04 -43.65
N SER A 27 -3.95 -5.80 -43.79
CA SER A 27 -2.97 -5.86 -42.69
C SER A 27 -3.22 -4.85 -41.56
N HIS A 28 -3.94 -3.76 -41.82
CA HIS A 28 -4.33 -2.78 -40.79
C HIS A 28 -5.74 -3.05 -40.23
N LEU A 29 -6.57 -3.83 -40.93
CA LEU A 29 -7.89 -4.22 -40.43
C LEU A 29 -7.78 -5.17 -39.23
N LEU A 30 -6.79 -6.08 -39.21
CA LEU A 30 -6.54 -6.97 -38.08
C LEU A 30 -6.17 -6.23 -36.77
N PRO A 31 -5.16 -5.33 -36.71
CA PRO A 31 -4.86 -4.58 -35.50
C PRO A 31 -5.95 -3.56 -35.16
N LEU A 32 -6.68 -3.00 -36.14
CA LEU A 32 -7.84 -2.14 -35.87
C LEU A 32 -9.00 -2.95 -35.25
N ALA A 33 -9.30 -4.14 -35.78
CA ALA A 33 -10.30 -5.05 -35.23
C ALA A 33 -9.89 -5.58 -33.85
N LEU A 34 -8.59 -5.84 -33.62
CA LEU A 34 -8.07 -6.21 -32.31
C LEU A 34 -8.16 -5.04 -31.32
N LEU A 35 -7.88 -3.81 -31.75
CA LEU A 35 -8.07 -2.60 -30.95
C LEU A 35 -9.55 -2.38 -30.61
N VAL A 36 -10.45 -2.54 -31.58
CA VAL A 36 -11.91 -2.46 -31.38
C VAL A 36 -12.41 -3.60 -30.49
N LEU A 37 -11.87 -4.82 -30.60
CA LEU A 37 -12.19 -5.94 -29.72
C LEU A 37 -11.69 -5.68 -28.29
N LEU A 38 -10.47 -5.15 -28.12
CA LEU A 38 -9.93 -4.76 -26.81
C LEU A 38 -10.72 -3.60 -26.20
N LEU A 39 -11.14 -2.61 -27.01
CA LEU A 39 -12.06 -1.55 -26.58
C LEU A 39 -13.44 -2.09 -26.24
N ALA A 40 -13.98 -3.06 -26.98
CA ALA A 40 -15.27 -3.69 -26.70
C ALA A 40 -15.22 -4.64 -25.48
N LEU A 41 -14.08 -5.26 -25.20
CA LEU A 41 -13.82 -6.04 -23.98
C LEU A 41 -13.56 -5.12 -22.77
N TYR A 42 -12.96 -3.95 -22.98
CA TYR A 42 -12.77 -2.90 -21.98
C TYR A 42 -14.09 -2.19 -21.63
N HIS A 43 -14.91 -1.90 -22.63
CA HIS A 43 -16.25 -1.32 -22.48
C HIS A 43 -17.34 -2.36 -22.17
N ARG A 44 -17.05 -3.67 -22.25
CA ARG A 44 -17.97 -4.70 -21.77
C ARG A 44 -18.18 -4.44 -20.27
N PRO A 45 -19.38 -4.02 -19.83
CA PRO A 45 -19.61 -3.82 -18.42
C PRO A 45 -19.48 -5.19 -17.77
N ALA A 46 -18.49 -5.33 -16.88
CA ALA A 46 -18.42 -6.49 -16.00
C ALA A 46 -19.68 -6.45 -15.12
N ARG A 47 -20.74 -7.15 -15.56
CA ARG A 47 -22.03 -7.29 -14.86
C ARG A 47 -21.85 -8.12 -13.59
N ARG A 48 -21.08 -7.60 -12.63
CA ARG A 48 -21.28 -7.92 -11.22
C ARG A 48 -22.55 -7.19 -10.80
N HIS A 49 -23.53 -7.94 -10.32
CA HIS A 49 -24.71 -7.39 -9.66
C HIS A 49 -24.27 -6.67 -8.38
N PHE A 50 -23.86 -5.41 -8.50
CA PHE A 50 -24.07 -4.47 -7.40
C PHE A 50 -25.53 -4.07 -7.47
N ARG A 51 -26.28 -4.31 -6.40
CA ARG A 51 -27.64 -3.78 -6.29
C ARG A 51 -27.57 -2.25 -6.29
N ASP A 52 -28.48 -1.61 -7.00
CA ASP A 52 -28.53 -0.14 -7.13
C ASP A 52 -29.13 0.56 -5.89
N ASP A 53 -29.17 -0.12 -4.74
CA ASP A 53 -29.80 0.28 -3.48
C ASP A 53 -29.31 1.63 -2.90
N PHE A 54 -28.16 2.14 -3.38
CA PHE A 54 -27.56 3.40 -2.93
C PHE A 54 -27.17 4.33 -4.09
N PRO A 55 -27.28 5.67 -3.93
CA PRO A 55 -26.90 6.63 -4.97
C PRO A 55 -25.38 6.65 -5.18
N ALA A 56 -24.94 6.63 -6.44
CA ALA A 56 -23.53 6.76 -6.80
C ALA A 56 -23.17 8.24 -7.02
N LEU A 57 -22.37 8.81 -6.11
CA LEU A 57 -22.16 10.26 -6.03
C LEU A 57 -20.98 10.77 -6.88
N ASN A 58 -20.19 9.89 -7.47
CA ASN A 58 -19.11 10.26 -8.40
C ASN A 58 -19.00 9.31 -9.61
N SER A 59 -20.10 8.78 -10.15
CA SER A 59 -20.08 7.98 -11.40
C SER A 59 -19.36 8.71 -12.54
N PRO A 60 -18.60 8.01 -13.42
CA PRO A 60 -18.01 8.61 -14.61
C PRO A 60 -19.09 9.22 -15.52
N ARG A 61 -18.80 10.38 -16.11
CA ARG A 61 -19.66 10.97 -17.15
C ARG A 61 -19.56 10.15 -18.43
N TRP A 62 -20.53 10.27 -19.34
CA TRP A 62 -20.57 9.49 -20.59
C TRP A 62 -19.30 9.62 -21.48
N TYR A 63 -18.62 10.77 -21.38
CA TYR A 63 -17.36 11.07 -22.08
C TYR A 63 -16.09 10.82 -21.24
N GLU A 64 -16.24 10.43 -19.96
CA GLU A 64 -15.14 10.27 -19.01
C GLU A 64 -14.90 8.78 -18.76
N SER A 65 -13.70 8.30 -19.08
CA SER A 65 -13.37 6.89 -18.84
C SER A 65 -13.24 6.62 -17.33
N LYS A 66 -13.61 5.40 -16.92
CA LYS A 66 -13.48 4.97 -15.53
C LYS A 66 -12.06 5.21 -15.00
N ILE A 67 -11.04 4.79 -15.76
CA ILE A 67 -9.62 4.95 -15.38
C ILE A 67 -9.26 6.44 -15.16
N VAL A 68 -9.68 7.36 -16.03
CA VAL A 68 -9.40 8.81 -15.84
C VAL A 68 -10.00 9.32 -14.54
N LYS A 69 -11.18 8.85 -14.16
CA LYS A 69 -11.81 9.23 -12.89
C LYS A 69 -11.11 8.61 -11.68
N GLN A 70 -10.68 7.36 -11.79
CA GLN A 70 -9.89 6.69 -10.76
C GLN A 70 -8.53 7.35 -10.54
N LEU A 71 -7.87 7.82 -11.61
CA LEU A 71 -6.65 8.63 -11.53
C LEU A 71 -6.90 9.99 -10.88
N ARG A 72 -8.01 10.68 -11.17
CA ARG A 72 -8.37 11.93 -10.48
C ARG A 72 -8.67 11.71 -8.99
N PHE A 73 -9.24 10.55 -8.63
CA PHE A 73 -9.46 10.19 -7.23
C PHE A 73 -8.14 10.02 -6.45
N LEU A 74 -7.03 9.68 -7.11
CA LEU A 74 -5.73 9.61 -6.42
C LEU A 74 -5.18 10.99 -6.02
N SER A 75 -5.42 12.03 -6.82
CA SER A 75 -4.94 13.38 -6.49
C SER A 75 -5.89 14.14 -5.58
N ASN A 76 -7.21 13.91 -5.73
CA ASN A 76 -8.26 14.72 -5.07
C ASN A 76 -9.22 13.88 -4.20
N GLY A 77 -8.87 12.64 -3.84
CA GLY A 77 -9.79 11.69 -3.20
C GLY A 77 -10.44 12.20 -1.91
N ILE A 78 -9.68 12.92 -1.07
CA ILE A 78 -10.19 13.57 0.15
C ILE A 78 -11.29 14.60 -0.16
N GLU A 79 -11.07 15.42 -1.18
CA GLU A 79 -12.00 16.47 -1.60
C GLU A 79 -13.25 15.88 -2.25
N GLU A 80 -13.10 14.84 -3.08
CA GLU A 80 -14.20 14.10 -3.69
C GLU A 80 -15.04 13.36 -2.64
N LEU A 81 -14.40 12.74 -1.63
CA LEU A 81 -15.08 12.10 -0.50
C LEU A 81 -15.83 13.14 0.37
N ALA A 82 -15.23 14.30 0.63
CA ALA A 82 -15.87 15.39 1.35
C ALA A 82 -17.11 15.92 0.61
N LYS A 83 -17.00 16.17 -0.70
CA LYS A 83 -18.13 16.55 -1.57
C LYS A 83 -19.24 15.50 -1.54
N ALA A 84 -18.90 14.21 -1.71
CA ALA A 84 -19.86 13.12 -1.67
C ALA A 84 -20.56 13.01 -0.30
N ARG A 85 -19.84 13.16 0.81
CA ARG A 85 -20.42 13.17 2.16
C ARG A 85 -21.37 14.35 2.38
N CYS A 86 -21.06 15.53 1.88
CA CYS A 86 -21.97 16.68 1.92
C CYS A 86 -23.24 16.43 1.09
N LEU A 87 -23.11 15.84 -0.10
CA LEU A 87 -24.24 15.50 -0.97
C LEU A 87 -25.12 14.37 -0.41
N SER A 88 -24.56 13.38 0.28
CA SER A 88 -25.34 12.26 0.84
C SER A 88 -26.21 12.66 2.04
N LYS A 89 -25.94 13.81 2.67
CA LYS A 89 -26.64 14.33 3.87
C LYS A 89 -26.70 13.29 5.01
N GLY A 90 -25.66 12.49 5.18
CA GLY A 90 -25.59 11.45 6.21
C GLY A 90 -26.26 10.13 5.85
N ASN A 91 -26.71 9.94 4.61
CA ASN A 91 -27.14 8.64 4.10
C ASN A 91 -25.97 7.83 3.51
N PRO A 92 -26.07 6.50 3.43
CA PRO A 92 -25.20 5.64 2.62
C PRO A 92 -25.10 6.08 1.15
N PHE A 93 -23.93 5.91 0.54
CA PHE A 93 -23.71 6.21 -0.88
C PHE A 93 -22.64 5.32 -1.52
N ARG A 94 -22.66 5.21 -2.85
CA ARG A 94 -21.59 4.58 -3.65
C ARG A 94 -20.56 5.60 -4.09
N LEU A 95 -19.30 5.22 -4.04
CA LEU A 95 -18.15 6.03 -4.43
C LEU A 95 -17.15 5.19 -5.23
N LEU A 96 -16.83 5.62 -6.45
CA LEU A 96 -15.72 5.12 -7.24
C LEU A 96 -14.41 5.68 -6.71
N THR A 97 -13.58 4.82 -6.13
CA THR A 97 -12.21 5.10 -5.67
C THR A 97 -11.19 4.79 -6.76
N ASN A 98 -9.90 5.03 -6.47
CA ASN A 98 -8.76 4.72 -7.32
C ASN A 98 -8.69 3.26 -7.83
N SER A 99 -9.23 2.29 -7.08
CA SER A 99 -9.21 0.88 -7.48
C SER A 99 -10.59 0.33 -7.83
N ARG A 100 -11.59 0.60 -6.99
CA ARG A 100 -12.94 0.01 -7.10
C ARG A 100 -14.05 0.93 -6.63
N GLU A 101 -15.28 0.55 -6.95
CA GLU A 101 -16.47 1.16 -6.36
C GLU A 101 -16.68 0.56 -4.95
N ILE A 102 -16.92 1.43 -3.97
CA ILE A 102 -17.21 1.06 -2.58
C ILE A 102 -18.53 1.68 -2.15
N VAL A 103 -19.16 1.09 -1.13
CA VAL A 103 -20.26 1.74 -0.40
C VAL A 103 -19.65 2.44 0.82
N VAL A 104 -19.87 3.75 0.93
CA VAL A 104 -19.51 4.55 2.10
C VAL A 104 -20.73 4.60 3.02
N LEU A 105 -20.55 4.17 4.27
CA LEU A 105 -21.59 4.15 5.29
C LEU A 105 -21.39 5.29 6.30
N PRO A 106 -22.47 5.82 6.90
CA PRO A 106 -22.38 6.81 7.97
C PRO A 106 -21.63 6.27 9.21
N PRO A 107 -20.98 7.12 10.02
CA PRO A 107 -20.23 6.69 11.21
C PRO A 107 -21.04 5.86 12.22
N SER A 108 -22.36 6.01 12.26
CA SER A 108 -23.28 5.22 13.10
C SER A 108 -23.26 3.71 12.80
N TYR A 109 -22.72 3.29 11.64
CA TYR A 109 -22.56 1.89 11.28
C TYR A 109 -21.21 1.30 11.69
N ALA A 110 -20.28 2.09 12.25
CA ALA A 110 -18.92 1.63 12.55
C ALA A 110 -18.89 0.39 13.46
N ASP A 111 -19.65 0.40 14.55
CA ASP A 111 -19.71 -0.74 15.49
C ASP A 111 -20.34 -2.00 14.87
N ILE A 112 -21.25 -1.83 13.92
CA ILE A 112 -21.84 -2.95 13.17
C ILE A 112 -20.80 -3.53 12.20
N LEU A 113 -20.08 -2.68 11.47
CA LEU A 113 -19.08 -3.07 10.49
C LEU A 113 -17.89 -3.81 11.10
N VAL A 114 -17.44 -3.41 12.30
CA VAL A 114 -16.32 -4.03 13.00
C VAL A 114 -16.64 -5.47 13.46
N ASN A 115 -17.92 -5.76 13.72
CA ASN A 115 -18.39 -7.05 14.24
C ASN A 115 -19.04 -7.96 13.17
N GLU A 116 -19.12 -7.52 11.92
CA GLU A 116 -19.75 -8.26 10.82
C GLU A 116 -18.78 -9.29 10.22
N GLU A 117 -18.98 -10.58 10.53
CA GLU A 117 -18.11 -11.68 10.09
C GLU A 117 -18.00 -11.84 8.57
N ARG A 118 -19.01 -11.40 7.81
CA ARG A 118 -19.00 -11.44 6.34
C ARG A 118 -18.03 -10.42 5.73
N LEU A 119 -17.59 -9.42 6.50
CA LEU A 119 -16.64 -8.40 6.06
C LEU A 119 -15.24 -8.72 6.58
N SER A 120 -14.27 -8.77 5.66
CA SER A 120 -12.88 -9.04 6.00
C SER A 120 -11.98 -7.94 5.44
N PHE A 121 -11.56 -7.02 6.31
CA PHE A 121 -10.54 -6.02 6.01
C PHE A 121 -9.25 -6.69 5.50
N ALA A 122 -8.88 -7.80 6.11
CA ALA A 122 -7.72 -8.61 5.75
C ALA A 122 -7.77 -9.11 4.29
N LYS A 123 -8.93 -9.64 3.86
CA LYS A 123 -9.15 -10.09 2.48
C LYS A 123 -9.20 -8.92 1.49
N TYR A 124 -9.81 -7.80 1.88
CA TYR A 124 -9.81 -6.58 1.09
C TYR A 124 -8.38 -6.07 0.87
N PHE A 125 -7.57 -6.01 1.93
CA PHE A 125 -6.18 -5.56 1.87
C PHE A 125 -5.33 -6.45 0.96
N ALA A 126 -5.39 -7.78 1.12
CA ALA A 126 -4.62 -8.67 0.25
C ALA A 126 -5.00 -8.53 -1.23
N ASP A 127 -6.30 -8.41 -1.56
CA ASP A 127 -6.76 -8.18 -2.94
C ASP A 127 -6.28 -6.82 -3.50
N GLU A 128 -6.33 -5.76 -2.68
CA GLU A 128 -5.84 -4.42 -3.02
C GLU A 128 -4.32 -4.35 -3.23
N PHE A 129 -3.56 -5.22 -2.56
CA PHE A 129 -2.09 -5.33 -2.68
C PHE A 129 -1.60 -6.48 -3.60
N ASP A 130 -2.48 -7.03 -4.45
CA ASP A 130 -2.20 -8.14 -5.39
C ASP A 130 -1.62 -9.40 -4.70
N GLY A 131 -1.94 -9.58 -3.42
CA GLY A 131 -1.72 -10.77 -2.61
C GLY A 131 -2.64 -11.94 -2.98
N ASP A 132 -2.86 -12.15 -4.28
CA ASP A 132 -3.58 -13.31 -4.83
C ASP A 132 -2.65 -14.52 -5.09
N GLY A 133 -1.38 -14.38 -4.70
CA GLY A 133 -0.32 -15.38 -4.86
C GLY A 133 0.23 -15.51 -6.29
N LYS A 134 -0.25 -14.74 -7.27
CA LYS A 134 0.11 -14.88 -8.69
C LYS A 134 1.20 -13.91 -9.17
N THR A 135 1.65 -12.98 -8.32
CA THR A 135 2.79 -12.08 -8.59
C THR A 135 3.96 -12.42 -7.68
N PRO A 136 5.07 -12.97 -8.23
CA PRO A 136 6.27 -13.20 -7.44
C PRO A 136 6.86 -11.91 -6.88
N GLY A 137 7.22 -11.89 -5.60
CA GLY A 137 7.63 -10.70 -4.85
C GLY A 137 6.51 -10.03 -4.04
N LEU A 138 5.23 -10.40 -4.25
CA LEU A 138 4.06 -9.90 -3.51
C LEU A 138 3.36 -10.99 -2.69
N GLU A 139 3.90 -12.21 -2.66
CA GLU A 139 3.42 -13.32 -1.82
C GLU A 139 3.26 -12.95 -0.34
N PRO A 140 4.13 -12.12 0.28
CA PRO A 140 3.96 -11.67 1.66
C PRO A 140 2.53 -11.17 1.97
N TYR A 141 1.90 -10.39 1.10
CA TYR A 141 0.56 -9.83 1.34
C TYR A 141 -0.54 -10.88 1.50
N THR A 142 -0.34 -12.12 1.03
CA THR A 142 -1.27 -13.23 1.25
C THR A 142 -1.46 -13.54 2.73
N LEU A 143 -0.41 -13.38 3.56
CA LEU A 143 -0.41 -13.69 5.00
C LEU A 143 -1.35 -12.78 5.80
N ILE A 144 -1.69 -11.60 5.27
CA ILE A 144 -2.63 -10.69 5.91
C ILE A 144 -4.05 -11.29 5.88
N ALA A 145 -4.43 -11.92 4.76
CA ALA A 145 -5.75 -12.52 4.54
C ALA A 145 -5.92 -13.92 5.14
N ASP A 146 -4.94 -14.40 5.91
CA ASP A 146 -4.94 -15.70 6.55
C ASP A 146 -6.17 -15.89 7.48
N PRO A 147 -7.01 -16.92 7.27
CA PRO A 147 -8.22 -17.14 8.06
C PRO A 147 -7.93 -17.39 9.55
N CYS A 148 -6.74 -17.88 9.91
CA CYS A 148 -6.31 -18.08 11.28
C CYS A 148 -5.89 -16.77 11.99
N LYS A 149 -5.86 -15.63 11.28
CA LYS A 149 -5.51 -14.28 11.77
C LYS A 149 -4.14 -14.20 12.48
N ARG A 150 -3.19 -15.05 12.05
CA ARG A 150 -1.91 -15.34 12.72
C ARG A 150 -1.11 -14.07 13.03
N VAL A 151 -0.94 -13.24 12.00
CA VAL A 151 -0.25 -11.93 12.04
C VAL A 151 -0.80 -11.02 13.16
N SER A 152 -2.13 -10.97 13.33
CA SER A 152 -2.80 -10.08 14.28
C SER A 152 -2.61 -10.49 15.75
N LYS A 153 -2.47 -11.80 16.02
CA LYS A 153 -2.16 -12.31 17.36
C LYS A 153 -0.72 -11.97 17.77
N LEU A 154 0.21 -12.13 16.83
CA LEU A 154 1.66 -11.99 17.01
C LEU A 154 2.09 -10.57 17.48
N VAL A 155 1.54 -9.53 16.84
CA VAL A 155 2.04 -8.14 16.93
C VAL A 155 1.81 -7.47 18.30
N LYS A 156 0.89 -7.96 19.13
CA LYS A 156 0.40 -7.25 20.33
C LYS A 156 1.39 -7.12 21.52
N LYS A 157 2.68 -7.51 21.41
CA LYS A 157 3.47 -7.91 22.61
C LYS A 157 4.52 -6.94 23.20
N ARG A 158 5.45 -6.26 22.49
CA ARG A 158 6.53 -5.41 23.10
C ARG A 158 7.19 -4.35 22.18
N LEU A 159 7.80 -3.26 22.72
CA LEU A 159 8.84 -2.40 22.06
C LEU A 159 9.47 -1.28 22.95
N THR A 160 10.79 -0.99 22.84
CA THR A 160 11.59 0.25 23.22
C THR A 160 13.12 -0.08 23.33
N ARG A 161 14.17 0.78 23.39
CA ARG A 161 14.49 2.20 22.98
C ARG A 161 15.99 2.53 23.21
N SER A 162 16.71 3.25 22.32
CA SER A 162 17.89 4.12 22.67
C SER A 162 18.26 5.11 21.53
N LEU A 163 19.02 6.19 21.80
CA LEU A 163 19.35 7.28 20.84
C LEU A 163 20.65 8.05 21.19
N ASN A 164 21.31 8.62 20.17
CA ASN A 164 22.40 9.63 20.23
C ASN A 164 22.10 10.77 19.22
N TRP A 165 22.75 11.94 19.35
CA TRP A 165 22.44 13.15 18.56
C TRP A 165 23.18 13.24 17.21
N LYS A 166 22.49 13.72 16.16
CA LYS A 166 23.03 14.03 14.82
C LYS A 166 22.08 14.96 14.05
N GLU A 167 22.59 15.82 13.17
CA GLU A 167 21.79 16.59 12.21
C GLU A 167 21.32 15.70 11.03
N ILE A 168 20.04 15.79 10.67
CA ILE A 168 19.36 14.90 9.72
C ILE A 168 18.17 15.59 9.02
N ILE A 169 17.84 15.15 7.80
CA ILE A 169 16.51 15.38 7.22
C ILE A 169 15.51 14.58 8.07
N ILE A 170 14.61 15.29 8.77
CA ILE A 170 13.74 14.74 9.82
C ILE A 170 13.09 13.41 9.39
N HIS A 171 12.37 13.39 8.27
CA HIS A 171 11.66 12.18 7.84
C HIS A 171 12.60 11.00 7.51
N GLN A 172 13.71 11.25 6.82
CA GLN A 172 14.67 10.20 6.43
C GLN A 172 15.41 9.64 7.64
N GLY A 173 15.88 10.50 8.55
CA GLY A 173 16.55 10.06 9.76
C GLY A 173 15.61 9.34 10.73
N ILE A 174 14.34 9.75 10.82
CA ILE A 174 13.31 8.99 11.54
C ILE A 174 13.07 7.64 10.86
N LEU A 175 12.94 7.58 9.53
CA LEU A 175 12.74 6.34 8.79
C LEU A 175 13.89 5.35 9.05
N ASP A 176 15.13 5.84 9.09
CA ASP A 176 16.31 5.05 9.43
C ASP A 176 16.31 4.54 10.88
N VAL A 177 15.94 5.38 11.86
CA VAL A 177 15.84 4.99 13.28
C VAL A 177 14.72 3.97 13.47
N ILE A 178 13.54 4.22 12.89
CA ILE A 178 12.39 3.32 12.96
C ILE A 178 12.69 1.99 12.25
N ALA A 179 13.31 1.99 11.05
CA ALA A 179 13.70 0.75 10.37
C ALA A 179 14.65 -0.09 11.24
N ARG A 180 15.64 0.52 11.91
CA ARG A 180 16.51 -0.18 12.87
C ARG A 180 15.75 -0.72 14.08
N MET A 181 14.86 0.08 14.67
CA MET A 181 14.04 -0.34 15.83
C MET A 181 13.10 -1.50 15.49
N ILE A 182 12.40 -1.43 14.35
CA ILE A 182 11.51 -2.50 13.87
C ILE A 182 12.33 -3.74 13.48
N SER A 183 13.50 -3.56 12.86
CA SER A 183 14.40 -4.68 12.57
C SER A 183 14.93 -5.36 13.83
N ARG A 184 15.16 -4.63 14.94
CA ARG A 184 15.59 -5.21 16.23
C ARG A 184 14.43 -5.81 17.04
N LEU A 185 13.18 -5.41 16.74
CA LEU A 185 11.97 -6.02 17.29
C LEU A 185 11.71 -7.39 16.67
N PHE A 186 11.74 -7.49 15.34
CA PHE A 186 11.41 -8.73 14.63
C PHE A 186 12.60 -9.69 14.50
N TRP A 187 13.79 -9.32 14.97
CA TRP A 187 14.96 -10.18 15.00
C TRP A 187 15.75 -9.96 16.29
N ASP A 188 15.94 -11.01 17.08
CA ASP A 188 16.64 -10.89 18.36
C ASP A 188 18.16 -11.00 18.15
N GLY A 189 18.75 -9.92 17.63
CA GLY A 189 20.17 -9.86 17.30
C GLY A 189 20.59 -8.53 16.70
N ASP A 190 21.84 -8.15 16.93
CA ASP A 190 22.43 -6.92 16.39
C ASP A 190 22.79 -7.07 14.89
N GLU A 191 23.03 -8.31 14.44
CA GLU A 191 23.55 -8.66 13.12
C GLU A 191 22.60 -8.30 11.96
N VAL A 192 21.29 -8.28 12.20
CA VAL A 192 20.28 -7.87 11.22
C VAL A 192 19.98 -6.38 11.35
N CYS A 193 19.76 -5.86 12.56
CA CYS A 193 19.35 -4.47 12.75
C CYS A 193 20.44 -3.42 12.48
N ARG A 194 21.73 -3.80 12.49
CA ARG A 194 22.86 -2.93 12.09
C ARG A 194 23.30 -3.12 10.63
N ASN A 195 22.70 -4.04 9.90
CA ASN A 195 23.07 -4.32 8.52
C ASN A 195 22.41 -3.33 7.57
N GLU A 196 23.15 -2.31 7.14
CA GLU A 196 22.65 -1.26 6.24
C GLU A 196 22.10 -1.79 4.90
N ARG A 197 22.60 -2.94 4.40
CA ARG A 197 22.04 -3.58 3.19
C ARG A 197 20.65 -4.14 3.45
N TRP A 198 20.45 -4.80 4.60
CA TRP A 198 19.13 -5.29 5.02
C TRP A 198 18.14 -4.14 5.25
N LEU A 199 18.55 -3.10 5.98
CA LEU A 199 17.73 -1.91 6.23
C LEU A 199 17.32 -1.21 4.92
N LYS A 200 18.24 -1.17 3.95
CA LYS A 200 17.95 -0.65 2.60
C LYS A 200 16.94 -1.52 1.86
N ILE A 201 17.15 -2.84 1.80
CA ILE A 201 16.21 -3.79 1.16
C ILE A 201 14.82 -3.66 1.78
N MET A 202 14.72 -3.61 3.11
CA MET A 202 13.46 -3.46 3.83
C MET A 202 12.69 -2.20 3.40
N LYS A 203 13.36 -1.04 3.37
CA LYS A 203 12.75 0.25 2.98
C LYS A 203 12.39 0.29 1.49
N ASP A 204 13.32 -0.13 0.62
CA ASP A 204 13.14 -0.07 -0.83
C ASP A 204 12.05 -1.04 -1.29
N TRP A 205 12.05 -2.29 -0.78
CA TRP A 205 10.98 -3.26 -1.04
C TRP A 205 9.63 -2.72 -0.61
N SER A 206 9.55 -2.06 0.56
CA SER A 206 8.28 -1.55 1.08
C SER A 206 7.62 -0.50 0.17
N VAL A 207 8.43 0.33 -0.50
CA VAL A 207 7.94 1.30 -1.49
C VAL A 207 7.67 0.61 -2.84
N ASN A 208 8.58 -0.26 -3.29
CA ASN A 208 8.49 -0.91 -4.60
C ASN A 208 7.31 -1.89 -4.67
N SER A 209 7.01 -2.64 -3.61
CA SER A 209 5.91 -3.62 -3.56
C SER A 209 4.55 -2.93 -3.60
N VAL A 210 4.37 -1.82 -2.87
CA VAL A 210 3.17 -0.97 -2.91
C VAL A 210 2.96 -0.41 -4.32
N ILE A 211 4.00 0.13 -4.97
CA ILE A 211 3.93 0.63 -6.35
C ILE A 211 3.62 -0.49 -7.34
N ALA A 212 4.24 -1.66 -7.19
CA ALA A 212 4.02 -2.82 -8.04
C ALA A 212 2.57 -3.31 -7.96
N ALA A 213 2.03 -3.47 -6.75
CA ALA A 213 0.64 -3.86 -6.52
C ALA A 213 -0.34 -2.84 -7.11
N PHE A 214 -0.10 -1.54 -6.89
CA PHE A 214 -0.90 -0.46 -7.43
C PHE A 214 -0.95 -0.47 -8.97
N LEU A 215 0.20 -0.64 -9.64
CA LEU A 215 0.28 -0.76 -11.11
C LEU A 215 -0.50 -1.94 -11.66
N ILE A 216 -0.52 -3.07 -10.94
CA ILE A 216 -1.27 -4.27 -11.34
C ILE A 216 -2.77 -4.07 -11.09
N ASN A 217 -3.16 -3.49 -9.95
CA ASN A 217 -4.56 -3.39 -9.57
C ASN A 217 -5.35 -2.31 -10.32
N MET A 218 -4.74 -1.18 -10.67
CA MET A 218 -5.34 -0.19 -11.57
C MET A 218 -5.55 -0.71 -13.00
N ALA A 219 -4.83 -1.76 -13.40
CA ALA A 219 -4.90 -2.27 -14.76
C ALA A 219 -6.13 -3.16 -14.99
N PRO A 220 -6.78 -3.07 -16.17
CA PRO A 220 -7.74 -4.06 -16.63
C PRO A 220 -7.19 -5.49 -16.50
N SER A 221 -8.05 -6.44 -16.14
CA SER A 221 -7.66 -7.82 -15.82
C SER A 221 -6.82 -8.50 -16.92
N PHE A 222 -7.08 -8.18 -18.20
CA PHE A 222 -6.33 -8.71 -19.34
C PHE A 222 -4.92 -8.11 -19.51
N LEU A 223 -4.64 -6.93 -18.95
CA LEU A 223 -3.31 -6.32 -18.96
C LEU A 223 -2.45 -6.70 -17.76
N ARG A 224 -3.05 -7.21 -16.68
CA ARG A 224 -2.30 -7.65 -15.48
C ARG A 224 -1.15 -8.61 -15.79
N PRO A 225 -1.30 -9.66 -16.64
CA PRO A 225 -0.18 -10.54 -17.01
C PRO A 225 0.96 -9.82 -17.72
N VAL A 226 0.64 -8.82 -18.56
CA VAL A 226 1.63 -8.01 -19.30
C VAL A 226 2.42 -7.13 -18.32
N ILE A 227 1.73 -6.43 -17.42
CA ILE A 227 2.38 -5.58 -16.41
C ILE A 227 3.24 -6.41 -15.47
N ARG A 228 2.74 -7.56 -14.99
CA ARG A 228 3.49 -8.52 -14.17
C ARG A 228 4.77 -9.04 -14.86
N ARG A 229 4.83 -9.05 -16.20
CA ARG A 229 5.96 -9.59 -16.98
C ARG A 229 6.96 -8.54 -17.48
N PHE A 230 6.54 -7.28 -17.64
CA PHE A 230 7.35 -6.23 -18.28
C PHE A 230 7.56 -4.98 -17.39
N SER A 231 6.85 -4.82 -16.27
CA SER A 231 7.04 -3.67 -15.39
C SER A 231 8.35 -3.76 -14.61
N SER A 232 9.25 -2.79 -14.84
CA SER A 232 10.49 -2.65 -14.07
C SER A 232 10.25 -2.55 -12.56
N ARG A 233 9.16 -1.90 -12.12
CA ARG A 233 8.80 -1.81 -10.69
C ARG A 233 8.39 -3.16 -10.08
N VAL A 234 7.72 -4.01 -10.85
CA VAL A 234 7.35 -5.37 -10.40
C VAL A 234 8.59 -6.24 -10.31
N HIS A 235 9.52 -6.12 -11.28
CA HIS A 235 10.81 -6.81 -11.20
C HIS A 235 11.64 -6.33 -10.00
N GLN A 236 11.75 -5.02 -9.75
CA GLN A 236 12.43 -4.49 -8.56
C GLN A 236 11.85 -5.04 -7.25
N ALA A 237 10.52 -5.00 -7.07
CA ALA A 237 9.88 -5.58 -5.88
C ALA A 237 10.15 -7.09 -5.72
N ARG A 238 10.27 -7.83 -6.83
CA ARG A 238 10.66 -9.25 -6.81
C ARG A 238 12.14 -9.43 -6.44
N ASP A 239 13.03 -8.67 -7.04
CA ASP A 239 14.48 -8.77 -6.83
C ASP A 239 14.85 -8.37 -5.39
N ASP A 240 14.24 -7.31 -4.87
CA ASP A 240 14.34 -6.86 -3.47
C ASP A 240 13.85 -7.97 -2.51
N TYR A 241 12.73 -8.65 -2.82
CA TYR A 241 12.24 -9.78 -2.01
C TYR A 241 13.17 -10.99 -2.04
N GLN A 242 13.73 -11.33 -3.20
CA GLN A 242 14.71 -12.42 -3.30
C GLN A 242 16.02 -12.07 -2.58
N ALA A 243 16.45 -10.80 -2.60
CA ALA A 243 17.60 -10.33 -1.82
C ALA A 243 17.34 -10.39 -0.30
N ALA A 244 16.13 -10.04 0.14
CA ALA A 244 15.70 -10.20 1.53
C ALA A 244 15.76 -11.68 1.97
N ARG A 245 15.19 -12.57 1.15
CA ARG A 245 15.17 -14.02 1.40
C ARG A 245 16.58 -14.62 1.44
N ALA A 246 17.43 -14.26 0.48
CA ALA A 246 18.83 -14.71 0.45
C ALA A 246 19.66 -14.25 1.67
N PHE A 247 19.28 -13.16 2.32
CA PHE A 247 19.94 -12.66 3.53
C PHE A 247 19.42 -13.31 4.82
N ILE A 248 18.09 -13.36 5.02
CA ILE A 248 17.48 -13.84 6.27
C ILE A 248 17.38 -15.37 6.33
N GLU A 249 17.06 -16.06 5.23
CA GLU A 249 16.80 -17.51 5.26
C GLU A 249 17.99 -18.36 5.78
N PRO A 250 19.26 -18.04 5.46
CA PRO A 250 20.41 -18.72 6.06
C PRO A 250 20.51 -18.53 7.59
N LEU A 251 20.18 -17.34 8.10
CA LEU A 251 20.20 -17.04 9.54
C LEU A 251 19.13 -17.83 10.29
N ILE A 252 17.92 -17.92 9.71
CA ILE A 252 16.82 -18.74 10.26
C ILE A 252 17.23 -20.22 10.31
N LYS A 253 17.81 -20.74 9.21
CA LYS A 253 18.29 -22.13 9.16
C LYS A 253 19.38 -22.40 10.20
N ALA A 254 20.33 -21.47 10.40
CA ALA A 254 21.37 -21.59 11.41
C ALA A 254 20.80 -21.64 12.84
N ARG A 255 19.82 -20.77 13.16
CA ARG A 255 19.15 -20.75 14.48
C ARG A 255 18.37 -22.04 14.76
N ARG A 256 17.58 -22.52 13.79
CA ARG A 256 16.85 -23.80 13.92
C ARG A 256 17.81 -24.98 14.10
N ALA A 257 18.85 -25.07 13.26
CA ALA A 257 19.88 -26.10 13.39
C ALA A 257 20.61 -26.06 14.74
N SER A 258 20.85 -24.87 15.31
CA SER A 258 21.43 -24.72 16.65
C SER A 258 20.49 -25.23 17.75
N ARG A 259 19.18 -24.94 17.67
CA ARG A 259 18.15 -25.47 18.59
C ARG A 259 18.07 -27.00 18.51
N ASP A 260 18.14 -27.57 17.32
CA ASP A 260 18.09 -29.03 17.13
C ASP A 260 19.37 -29.72 17.64
N GLN A 261 20.55 -29.10 17.45
CA GLN A 261 21.80 -29.59 18.04
C GLN A 261 21.79 -29.53 19.58
N ALA A 262 21.21 -28.49 20.18
CA ALA A 262 21.06 -28.38 21.63
C ALA A 262 20.14 -29.49 22.18
N ARG A 263 18.99 -29.71 21.52
CA ARG A 263 18.06 -30.81 21.84
C ARG A 263 18.73 -32.19 21.79
N VAL A 264 19.49 -32.48 20.72
CA VAL A 264 20.23 -33.75 20.56
C VAL A 264 21.30 -33.93 21.66
N LYS A 265 21.88 -32.84 22.17
CA LYS A 265 22.85 -32.86 23.27
C LYS A 265 22.22 -32.87 24.67
N GLY A 266 20.88 -32.88 24.78
CA GLY A 266 20.18 -32.77 26.06
C GLY A 266 20.36 -31.41 26.76
N GLN A 267 20.74 -30.37 26.01
CA GLN A 267 20.91 -29.00 26.50
C GLN A 267 19.63 -28.20 26.26
N GLU A 268 19.36 -27.21 27.12
CA GLU A 268 18.25 -26.28 26.86
C GLU A 268 18.50 -25.52 25.54
N PRO A 269 17.54 -25.51 24.60
CA PRO A 269 17.70 -24.82 23.34
C PRO A 269 17.73 -23.30 23.57
N PRO A 270 18.53 -22.54 22.79
CA PRO A 270 18.50 -21.08 22.87
C PRO A 270 17.09 -20.58 22.52
N VAL A 271 16.57 -19.69 23.37
CA VAL A 271 15.27 -19.03 23.21
C VAL A 271 15.51 -17.59 22.80
N PHE A 272 14.89 -17.18 21.70
CA PHE A 272 14.92 -15.82 21.17
C PHE A 272 13.54 -15.16 21.33
N ASN A 273 13.47 -13.84 21.48
CA ASN A 273 12.19 -13.12 21.48
C ASN A 273 12.00 -12.38 20.15
N ASP A 274 11.80 -13.15 19.07
CA ASP A 274 11.62 -12.62 17.72
C ASP A 274 10.64 -13.42 16.86
N ILE A 275 10.48 -12.98 15.60
CA ILE A 275 9.50 -13.51 14.66
C ILE A 275 9.66 -15.00 14.37
N VAL A 276 10.87 -15.54 14.45
CA VAL A 276 11.14 -16.97 14.15
C VAL A 276 10.64 -17.80 15.32
N ASP A 277 11.05 -17.44 16.54
CA ASP A 277 10.63 -18.17 17.73
C ASP A 277 9.14 -17.93 18.05
N TRP A 278 8.56 -16.78 17.69
CA TRP A 278 7.11 -16.57 17.79
C TRP A 278 6.33 -17.54 16.86
N ILE A 279 6.78 -17.75 15.62
CA ILE A 279 6.17 -18.75 14.70
C ILE A 279 6.42 -20.18 15.18
N ASP A 280 7.66 -20.50 15.56
CA ASP A 280 8.08 -21.85 15.99
C ASP A 280 7.50 -22.25 17.37
N SER A 281 6.88 -21.31 18.11
CA SER A 281 6.19 -21.55 19.38
C SER A 281 4.68 -21.78 19.24
N GLU A 282 4.10 -21.51 18.08
CA GLU A 282 2.68 -21.68 17.79
C GLU A 282 2.46 -23.07 17.14
N ASN A 283 1.23 -23.60 17.18
CA ASN A 283 0.89 -24.92 16.63
C ASN A 283 1.24 -25.03 15.13
N GLU A 284 1.51 -26.24 14.62
CA GLU A 284 1.84 -26.49 13.21
C GLU A 284 0.81 -25.89 12.24
N GLU A 285 -0.47 -25.92 12.58
CA GLU A 285 -1.57 -25.30 11.83
C GLU A 285 -1.37 -23.79 11.59
N LEU A 286 -0.63 -23.10 12.46
CA LEU A 286 -0.31 -21.67 12.38
C LEU A 286 1.09 -21.37 11.80
N SER A 287 1.87 -22.38 11.39
CA SER A 287 3.16 -22.16 10.74
C SER A 287 3.04 -21.37 9.42
N CYS A 288 3.83 -20.30 9.26
CA CYS A 288 3.88 -19.46 8.05
C CYS A 288 5.33 -19.16 7.65
N ASP A 289 5.57 -18.73 6.40
CA ASP A 289 6.92 -18.35 5.95
C ASP A 289 7.44 -17.15 6.78
N PRO A 290 8.50 -17.32 7.60
CA PRO A 290 9.00 -16.28 8.49
C PRO A 290 9.55 -15.07 7.72
N VAL A 291 10.15 -15.29 6.54
CA VAL A 291 10.68 -14.21 5.71
C VAL A 291 9.52 -13.38 5.18
N ALA A 292 8.50 -14.04 4.63
CA ALA A 292 7.32 -13.36 4.10
C ALA A 292 6.58 -12.56 5.19
N LEU A 293 6.43 -13.14 6.39
CA LEU A 293 5.79 -12.46 7.52
C LEU A 293 6.57 -11.23 7.97
N GLN A 294 7.90 -11.36 8.10
CA GLN A 294 8.77 -10.25 8.49
C GLN A 294 8.67 -9.10 7.48
N MET A 295 8.67 -9.41 6.18
CA MET A 295 8.56 -8.40 5.12
C MET A 295 7.22 -7.64 5.18
N VAL A 296 6.07 -8.31 5.34
CA VAL A 296 4.77 -7.61 5.55
C VAL A 296 4.79 -6.71 6.77
N LEU A 297 5.25 -7.24 7.90
CA LEU A 297 5.22 -6.49 9.16
C LEU A 297 6.13 -5.26 9.10
N ASN A 298 7.25 -5.33 8.38
CA ASN A 298 8.11 -4.19 8.10
C ASN A 298 7.36 -3.10 7.31
N VAL A 299 6.65 -3.44 6.23
CA VAL A 299 5.84 -2.47 5.45
C VAL A 299 4.84 -1.74 6.34
N ALA A 300 4.08 -2.52 7.11
CA ALA A 300 3.00 -2.00 7.94
C ALA A 300 3.54 -1.12 9.09
N ALA A 301 4.70 -1.45 9.66
CA ALA A 301 5.24 -0.79 10.85
C ALA A 301 6.18 0.39 10.53
N VAL A 302 7.06 0.28 9.53
CA VAL A 302 8.17 1.25 9.35
C VAL A 302 7.67 2.60 8.83
N HIS A 303 6.97 2.62 7.70
CA HIS A 303 6.56 3.88 7.06
C HIS A 303 5.47 4.62 7.85
N THR A 304 4.50 3.89 8.42
CA THR A 304 3.40 4.46 9.20
C THR A 304 3.92 5.10 10.50
N THR A 305 4.77 4.41 11.25
CA THR A 305 5.38 4.92 12.48
C THR A 305 6.32 6.09 12.18
N ALA A 306 7.14 5.99 11.13
CA ALA A 306 8.00 7.10 10.72
C ALA A 306 7.20 8.35 10.32
N ALA A 307 6.09 8.18 9.59
CA ALA A 307 5.19 9.28 9.24
C ALA A 307 4.50 9.89 10.48
N LEU A 308 4.00 9.06 11.41
CA LEU A 308 3.39 9.54 12.65
C LEU A 308 4.38 10.33 13.51
N VAL A 309 5.59 9.81 13.73
CA VAL A 309 6.63 10.52 14.51
C VAL A 309 7.05 11.80 13.81
N THR A 310 7.21 11.78 12.47
CA THR A 310 7.51 12.99 11.68
C THR A 310 6.41 14.04 11.83
N ASN A 311 5.15 13.66 11.64
CA ASN A 311 4.02 14.59 11.73
C ASN A 311 3.83 15.12 13.16
N THR A 312 4.01 14.29 14.19
CA THR A 312 3.91 14.70 15.59
C THR A 312 5.00 15.71 15.94
N LEU A 313 6.25 15.47 15.50
CA LEU A 313 7.35 16.42 15.73
C LEU A 313 7.12 17.75 15.01
N VAL A 314 6.62 17.73 13.77
CA VAL A 314 6.26 18.97 13.03
C VAL A 314 5.11 19.70 13.72
N PHE A 315 4.07 18.99 14.17
CA PHE A 315 2.94 19.57 14.90
C PHE A 315 3.39 20.24 16.21
N LEU A 316 4.18 19.55 17.02
CA LEU A 316 4.73 20.10 18.28
C LEU A 316 5.74 21.23 18.05
N ALA A 317 6.44 21.26 16.91
CA ALA A 317 7.31 22.38 16.53
C ALA A 317 6.51 23.61 16.05
N SER A 318 5.30 23.43 15.52
CA SER A 318 4.42 24.53 15.09
C SER A 318 3.82 25.32 16.27
N ASP A 319 3.62 24.69 17.43
CA ASP A 319 3.19 25.37 18.66
C ASP A 319 4.11 25.04 19.85
N PRO A 320 5.18 25.84 20.06
CA PRO A 320 6.10 25.65 21.17
C PRO A 320 5.47 25.74 22.56
N SER A 321 4.27 26.31 22.71
CA SER A 321 3.60 26.40 24.03
C SER A 321 3.26 25.02 24.58
N THR A 322 2.96 24.06 23.68
CA THR A 322 2.68 22.65 24.02
C THR A 322 3.90 21.89 24.58
N LEU A 323 5.12 22.30 24.24
CA LEU A 323 6.34 21.59 24.61
C LEU A 323 6.63 21.65 26.12
N THR A 324 6.27 22.74 26.78
CA THR A 324 6.51 22.95 28.22
C THR A 324 5.74 21.94 29.09
N PRO A 325 4.40 21.83 29.00
CA PRO A 325 3.65 20.86 29.80
C PRO A 325 3.98 19.41 29.43
N LEU A 326 4.29 19.11 28.15
CA LEU A 326 4.76 17.77 27.74
C LEU A 326 6.10 17.40 28.40
N ARG A 327 7.05 18.33 28.48
CA ARG A 327 8.32 18.11 29.18
C ARG A 327 8.13 17.92 30.69
N GLN A 328 7.20 18.66 31.31
CA GLN A 328 6.87 18.51 32.72
C GLN A 328 6.22 17.15 33.01
N GLU A 329 5.31 16.68 32.16
CA GLU A 329 4.73 15.33 32.27
C GLU A 329 5.81 14.25 32.19
N LEU A 330 6.69 14.31 31.18
CA LEU A 330 7.82 13.38 31.03
C LEU A 330 8.76 13.40 32.25
N ALA A 331 9.09 14.58 32.76
CA ALA A 331 9.93 14.76 33.95
C ALA A 331 9.27 14.28 35.25
N THR A 332 7.93 14.21 35.31
CA THR A 332 7.19 13.72 36.47
C THR A 332 7.01 12.21 36.45
N VAL A 333 6.74 11.63 35.28
CA VAL A 333 6.34 10.22 35.13
C VAL A 333 7.53 9.27 34.95
N LEU A 334 8.56 9.68 34.20
CA LEU A 334 9.66 8.79 33.80
C LEU A 334 10.70 8.49 34.89
N PRO A 335 11.10 9.41 35.80
CA PRO A 335 12.16 9.12 36.77
C PRO A 335 11.86 7.94 37.69
N ASN A 336 10.60 7.77 38.10
CA ASN A 336 10.20 6.76 39.07
C ASN A 336 9.93 5.37 38.44
N ASN A 337 9.58 5.32 37.15
CA ASN A 337 9.08 4.10 36.51
C ASN A 337 9.83 3.72 35.21
N GLY A 338 10.78 4.54 34.76
CA GLY A 338 11.48 4.36 33.48
C GLY A 338 10.56 4.40 32.26
N CYS A 339 10.99 3.80 31.15
CA CYS A 339 10.17 3.61 29.95
C CYS A 339 9.34 2.30 29.98
N GLN A 340 8.86 1.87 31.15
CA GLN A 340 8.01 0.69 31.26
C GLN A 340 6.59 0.98 30.76
N ALA A 341 5.86 -0.04 30.27
CA ALA A 341 4.52 0.13 29.69
C ALA A 341 3.53 0.82 30.65
N GLY A 342 3.56 0.46 31.94
CA GLY A 342 2.73 1.11 32.97
C GLY A 342 3.07 2.59 33.20
N ALA A 343 4.33 2.98 32.99
CA ALA A 343 4.75 4.39 33.03
C ALA A 343 4.22 5.17 31.82
N LEU A 344 4.36 4.59 30.63
CA LEU A 344 3.95 5.22 29.37
C LEU A 344 2.44 5.48 29.32
N ASN A 345 1.62 4.61 29.93
CA ASN A 345 0.17 4.81 30.07
C ASN A 345 -0.22 6.07 30.88
N ASN A 346 0.70 6.61 31.69
CA ASN A 346 0.46 7.83 32.47
C ASN A 346 0.86 9.12 31.73
N LEU A 347 1.41 9.03 30.52
CA LEU A 347 1.75 10.18 29.67
C LEU A 347 0.51 10.69 28.89
N LYS A 348 -0.47 11.22 29.63
CA LYS A 348 -1.80 11.60 29.12
C LYS A 348 -1.74 12.76 28.13
N LEU A 349 -0.89 13.75 28.36
CA LEU A 349 -0.71 14.89 27.46
C LEU A 349 0.01 14.45 26.17
N MET A 350 1.02 13.58 26.28
CA MET A 350 1.69 13.00 25.12
C MET A 350 0.74 12.17 24.25
N ASP A 351 -0.06 11.31 24.87
CA ASP A 351 -1.11 10.53 24.20
C ASP A 351 -2.15 11.45 23.53
N SER A 352 -2.60 12.50 24.22
CA SER A 352 -3.49 13.51 23.64
C SER A 352 -2.89 14.23 22.43
N ALA A 353 -1.60 14.59 22.48
CA ALA A 353 -0.91 15.25 21.37
C ALA A 353 -0.74 14.33 20.15
N MET A 354 -0.41 13.05 20.37
CA MET A 354 -0.37 12.05 19.29
C MET A 354 -1.75 11.80 18.69
N LYS A 355 -2.80 11.74 19.51
CA LYS A 355 -4.20 11.61 19.05
C LYS A 355 -4.66 12.82 18.24
N GLU A 356 -4.31 14.04 18.64
CA GLU A 356 -4.63 15.25 17.87
C GLU A 356 -3.85 15.29 16.54
N CYS A 357 -2.58 14.88 16.53
CA CYS A 357 -1.83 14.70 15.29
C CYS A 357 -2.49 13.67 14.35
N LEU A 358 -2.98 12.54 14.89
CA LEU A 358 -3.72 11.53 14.12
C LEU A 358 -5.09 12.04 13.65
N ARG A 359 -5.76 12.91 14.40
CA ARG A 359 -7.02 13.56 14.00
C ARG A 359 -6.83 14.53 12.84
N LEU A 360 -5.72 15.28 12.84
CA LEU A 360 -5.36 16.24 11.79
C LEU A 360 -4.73 15.58 10.55
N LYS A 361 -3.98 14.48 10.75
CA LYS A 361 -3.32 13.71 9.68
C LYS A 361 -3.51 12.20 9.91
N PRO A 362 -4.70 11.65 9.60
CA PRO A 362 -4.95 10.22 9.73
C PRO A 362 -4.11 9.43 8.71
N PRO A 363 -3.49 8.29 9.10
CA PRO A 363 -2.82 7.41 8.16
C PRO A 363 -3.86 6.67 7.29
N GLY A 364 -3.73 6.77 5.97
CA GLY A 364 -4.57 6.03 5.01
C GLY A 364 -5.76 6.80 4.42
N VAL A 365 -5.68 8.13 4.35
CA VAL A 365 -6.65 9.03 3.70
C VAL A 365 -5.94 9.92 2.69
#